data_AF-A0AAN1BEW1-F1
#
_entry.id   AF-A0AAN1BEW1-F1
#
_cell.length_a   1.000
_cell.length_b   1.000
_cell.length_c   1.000
_cell.angle_alpha   90.00
_cell.angle_beta   90.00
_cell.angle_gamma   90.00
#
_symmetry.space_group_name_H-M   'P 1'
#
loop_
_entity.id
_entity.type
_entity.pdbx_description
1 polymer ?
#
loop_
_entity_poly.entity_id
_entity_poly.type
_entity_poly.pdbx_seq_one_letter_code
_entity_poly.pdbx_strand_id
1 'polypeptide(L)'
;MMLDGLVADMQAWFAAALSGPGIYALMAFAFIAGLARGFSGFGAALIFVPLGGAIVGPKLVSPILLVIDGVATLGMIPPAWRDANRSEVFVMAAGAALGVPVGTALLALLDPTLLRWSITIIAISLLALLVSGWRYHGAQSAPLSSGVGLIAGLFSGAAQLGGPPVVAYWLGGKTDFARVRANVVLYFSISSVFSAISYYIGGLFVPAVFALTVVVLPSYSLGLYGGSKLFGLAEERTFRIACYALIAAAAIIGMPLLDGVLR
;
A
#
# COMPACT_ATOMS: atom_id res chain seq x y z
N MET A 1 6.52 5.70 37.76
CA MET A 1 6.91 4.28 37.67
C MET A 1 6.39 3.59 36.40
N MET A 2 5.07 3.50 36.13
CA MET A 2 4.57 2.96 34.85
C MET A 2 4.85 3.86 33.63
N LEU A 3 4.81 5.18 33.80
CA LEU A 3 5.10 6.14 32.71
C LEU A 3 6.58 6.14 32.34
N ASP A 4 7.47 6.06 33.33
CA ASP A 4 8.92 6.07 33.13
C ASP A 4 9.40 4.80 32.42
N GLY A 5 8.80 3.65 32.74
CA GLY A 5 9.04 2.38 32.03
C GLY A 5 8.59 2.45 30.57
N LEU A 6 7.39 2.99 30.31
CA LEU A 6 6.89 3.18 28.94
C LEU A 6 7.77 4.13 28.12
N VAL A 7 8.26 5.22 28.73
CA VAL A 7 9.17 6.17 28.09
C VAL A 7 10.53 5.55 27.81
N ALA A 8 11.08 4.76 28.74
CA ALA A 8 12.33 4.04 28.55
C ALA A 8 12.23 2.98 27.44
N ASP A 9 11.13 2.22 27.41
CA ASP A 9 10.85 1.26 26.34
C ASP A 9 10.74 1.98 24.99
N MET A 10 9.99 3.08 24.93
CA MET A 10 9.84 3.88 23.72
C MET A 10 11.19 4.43 23.22
N GLN A 11 12.03 4.94 24.13
CA GLN A 11 13.38 5.41 23.80
C GLN A 11 14.27 4.27 23.28
N ALA A 12 14.20 3.08 23.87
CA ALA A 12 14.93 1.90 23.40
C ALA A 12 14.46 1.47 21.99
N TRP A 13 13.15 1.49 21.72
CA TRP A 13 12.59 1.21 20.40
C TRP A 13 13.03 2.23 19.35
N PHE A 14 13.02 3.53 19.68
CA PHE A 14 13.51 4.57 18.79
C PHE A 14 15.02 4.43 18.55
N ALA A 15 15.81 4.21 19.60
CA ALA A 15 17.25 4.01 19.45
C ALA A 15 17.57 2.77 18.61
N ALA A 16 16.83 1.67 18.76
CA ALA A 16 16.95 0.48 17.93
C ALA A 16 16.53 0.75 16.47
N ALA A 17 15.45 1.50 16.26
CA ALA A 17 14.98 1.89 14.93
C ALA A 17 15.96 2.82 14.19
N LEU A 18 16.60 3.76 14.91
CA LEU A 18 17.53 4.76 14.38
C LEU A 18 18.97 4.26 14.23
N SER A 19 19.37 3.20 14.95
CA SER A 19 20.73 2.66 14.93
C SER A 19 21.01 1.69 13.77
N GLY A 20 19.97 1.19 13.09
CA GLY A 20 20.12 0.31 11.94
C GLY A 20 20.53 1.08 10.67
N PRO A 21 21.56 0.65 9.92
CA PRO A 21 21.93 1.25 8.63
C PRO A 21 20.76 1.35 7.63
N GLY A 22 19.77 0.48 7.78
CA GLY A 22 18.57 0.42 6.93
C GLY A 22 17.55 1.54 7.15
N ILE A 23 17.64 2.36 8.21
CA ILE A 23 16.62 3.39 8.50
C ILE A 23 16.63 4.51 7.45
N TYR A 24 17.81 4.96 7.03
CA TYR A 24 17.96 5.99 6.00
C TYR A 24 17.45 5.49 4.65
N ALA A 25 17.71 4.23 4.32
CA ALA A 25 17.16 3.59 3.13
C ALA A 25 15.63 3.51 3.20
N LEU A 26 15.07 3.12 4.35
CA LEU A 26 13.62 3.07 4.56
C LEU A 26 12.97 4.45 4.39
N MET A 27 13.58 5.51 4.93
CA MET A 27 13.12 6.89 4.74
C MET A 27 13.18 7.31 3.26
N ALA A 28 14.26 6.99 2.56
CA ALA A 28 14.39 7.28 1.13
C ALA A 28 13.34 6.53 0.29
N PHE A 29 13.12 5.25 0.57
CA PHE A 29 12.09 4.45 -0.11
C PHE A 29 10.69 4.96 0.18
N ALA A 30 10.42 5.40 1.41
CA ALA A 30 9.15 6.03 1.75
C ALA A 30 8.94 7.36 1.03
N PHE A 31 9.99 8.18 0.89
CA PHE A 31 9.91 9.42 0.10
C PHE A 31 9.57 9.12 -1.37
N ILE A 32 10.25 8.15 -1.98
CA ILE A 32 10.01 7.74 -3.37
C ILE A 32 8.58 7.17 -3.54
N ALA A 33 8.15 6.33 -2.61
CA ALA A 33 6.79 5.79 -2.60
C ALA A 33 5.74 6.89 -2.41
N GLY A 34 6.01 7.85 -1.53
CA GLY A 34 5.18 9.04 -1.33
C GLY A 34 5.08 9.88 -2.61
N LEU A 35 6.20 10.15 -3.30
CA LEU A 35 6.19 10.84 -4.59
C LEU A 35 5.30 10.12 -5.61
N ALA A 36 5.44 8.80 -5.75
CA ALA A 36 4.61 7.99 -6.62
C ALA A 36 3.12 8.07 -6.25
N ARG A 37 2.81 8.00 -4.95
CA ARG A 37 1.44 8.13 -4.42
C ARG A 37 0.85 9.50 -4.70
N GLY A 38 1.62 10.56 -4.48
CA GLY A 38 1.14 11.95 -4.59
C GLY A 38 0.81 12.34 -6.02
N PHE A 39 1.62 11.86 -6.96
CA PHE A 39 1.41 12.12 -8.38
C PHE A 39 0.34 11.21 -8.98
N SER A 40 0.48 9.89 -8.82
CA SER A 40 -0.36 8.93 -9.55
C SER A 40 -1.63 8.53 -8.79
N GLY A 41 -1.67 8.80 -7.48
CA GLY A 41 -2.71 8.27 -6.60
C GLY A 41 -2.54 6.78 -6.26
N PHE A 42 -1.53 6.07 -6.77
CA PHE A 42 -1.26 4.67 -6.48
C PHE A 42 0.26 4.37 -6.48
N GLY A 43 0.65 3.09 -6.44
CA GLY A 43 2.05 2.67 -6.65
C GLY A 43 2.95 2.74 -5.41
N ALA A 44 2.60 3.52 -4.38
CA ALA A 44 3.35 3.57 -3.12
C ALA A 44 3.64 2.18 -2.55
N ALA A 45 2.62 1.32 -2.46
CA ALA A 45 2.77 -0.02 -1.90
C ALA A 45 3.65 -0.93 -2.77
N LEU A 46 3.53 -0.83 -4.10
CA LEU A 46 4.33 -1.60 -5.05
C LEU A 46 5.82 -1.23 -5.01
N ILE A 47 6.17 -0.07 -4.46
CA ILE A 47 7.55 0.38 -4.27
C ILE A 47 8.01 0.10 -2.83
N PHE A 48 7.24 0.58 -1.86
CA PHE A 48 7.65 0.58 -0.45
C PHE A 48 7.66 -0.81 0.17
N VAL A 49 6.70 -1.67 -0.15
CA VAL A 49 6.57 -2.98 0.51
C VAL A 49 7.66 -3.97 0.08
N PRO A 50 8.02 -4.11 -1.21
CA PRO A 50 9.17 -4.93 -1.59
C PRO A 50 10.48 -4.42 -1.02
N LEU A 51 10.74 -3.11 -1.09
CA LEU A 51 12.00 -2.51 -0.66
C LEU A 51 12.14 -2.49 0.86
N GLY A 52 11.15 -1.95 1.57
CA GLY A 52 11.18 -1.92 3.03
C GLY A 52 10.98 -3.29 3.66
N GLY A 53 10.25 -4.20 2.99
CA GLY A 53 10.13 -5.60 3.40
C GLY A 53 11.45 -6.36 3.32
N ALA A 54 12.38 -5.93 2.44
CA ALA A 54 13.75 -6.43 2.41
C ALA A 54 14.65 -5.81 3.49
N ILE A 55 14.21 -4.80 4.24
CA ILE A 55 14.99 -4.21 5.33
C ILE A 55 14.46 -4.70 6.68
N VAL A 56 13.19 -4.45 6.94
CA VAL A 56 12.55 -4.70 8.26
C VAL A 56 11.57 -5.89 8.24
N GLY A 57 11.41 -6.54 7.10
CA GLY A 57 10.47 -7.64 6.93
C GLY A 57 9.06 -7.17 6.54
N PRO A 58 8.33 -7.96 5.74
CA PRO A 58 6.99 -7.62 5.27
C PRO A 58 5.96 -7.49 6.40
N LYS A 59 6.14 -8.24 7.51
CA LYS A 59 5.26 -8.20 8.69
C LYS A 59 5.29 -6.85 9.41
N LEU A 60 6.41 -6.11 9.34
CA LEU A 60 6.50 -4.75 9.88
C LEU A 60 6.15 -3.70 8.82
N VAL A 61 6.63 -3.86 7.58
CA VAL A 61 6.48 -2.83 6.56
C VAL A 61 5.03 -2.60 6.11
N SER A 62 4.22 -3.66 6.02
CA SER A 62 2.82 -3.54 5.58
C SER A 62 1.95 -2.76 6.58
N PRO A 63 2.02 -3.05 7.90
CA PRO A 63 1.39 -2.21 8.92
C PRO A 63 1.89 -0.75 8.94
N ILE A 64 3.20 -0.53 8.77
CA ILE A 64 3.76 0.84 8.68
C ILE A 64 3.10 1.59 7.53
N LEU A 65 3.04 0.97 6.34
CA LEU A 65 2.43 1.58 5.17
C LEU A 65 0.93 1.86 5.38
N LEU A 66 0.20 0.93 5.98
CA LEU A 66 -1.21 1.11 6.31
C LEU A 66 -1.43 2.36 7.17
N VAL A 67 -0.62 2.56 8.21
CA VAL A 67 -0.77 3.71 9.12
C VAL A 67 -0.39 5.01 8.43
N ILE A 68 0.77 5.09 7.76
CA ILE A 68 1.21 6.34 7.11
C ILE A 68 0.27 6.76 5.98
N ASP A 69 -0.16 5.82 5.14
CA ASP A 69 -1.04 6.12 4.01
C ASP A 69 -2.47 6.37 4.46
N GLY A 70 -2.92 5.67 5.51
CA GLY A 70 -4.18 5.95 6.19
C GLY A 70 -4.24 7.39 6.66
N VAL A 71 -3.25 7.83 7.46
CA VAL A 71 -3.15 9.22 7.96
C VAL A 71 -3.12 10.22 6.80
N ALA A 72 -2.32 9.94 5.77
CA ALA A 72 -2.17 10.82 4.62
C ALA A 72 -3.45 11.00 3.79
N THR A 73 -4.34 10.00 3.77
CA THR A 73 -5.55 10.00 2.95
C THR A 73 -6.82 10.35 3.70
N LEU A 74 -6.77 10.56 5.02
CA LEU A 74 -7.93 10.91 5.86
C LEU A 74 -8.72 12.10 5.31
N GLY A 75 -8.05 13.14 4.83
CA GLY A 75 -8.69 14.34 4.28
C GLY A 75 -9.47 14.10 2.97
N MET A 76 -9.21 13.00 2.27
CA MET A 76 -9.88 12.64 1.01
C MET A 76 -11.20 11.89 1.24
N ILE A 77 -11.43 11.38 2.46
CA ILE A 77 -12.58 10.52 2.78
C ILE A 77 -13.91 11.30 2.74
N PRO A 78 -14.05 12.50 3.34
CA PRO A 78 -15.34 13.19 3.36
C PRO A 78 -15.87 13.56 1.96
N PRO A 79 -15.06 14.10 1.03
CA PRO A 79 -15.50 14.31 -0.35
C PRO A 79 -15.83 12.98 -1.06
N ALA A 80 -14.99 11.96 -0.91
CA ALA A 80 -15.22 10.66 -1.54
C ALA A 80 -16.53 10.02 -1.09
N TRP A 81 -16.90 10.15 0.19
CA TRP A 81 -18.18 9.66 0.71
C TRP A 81 -19.40 10.34 0.08
N ARG A 82 -19.27 11.63 -0.27
CA ARG A 82 -20.33 12.43 -0.89
C ARG A 82 -20.52 12.07 -2.36
N ASP A 83 -19.41 11.89 -3.09
CA ASP A 83 -19.42 11.81 -4.56
C ASP A 83 -19.43 10.38 -5.11
N ALA A 84 -19.01 9.39 -4.31
CA ALA A 84 -18.95 7.99 -4.71
C ALA A 84 -20.34 7.37 -4.96
N ASN A 85 -20.41 6.41 -5.89
CA ASN A 85 -21.51 5.44 -5.94
C ASN A 85 -21.33 4.41 -4.82
N ARG A 86 -21.93 4.69 -3.67
CA ARG A 86 -21.82 3.86 -2.46
C ARG A 86 -22.23 2.40 -2.71
N SER A 87 -23.25 2.16 -3.53
CA SER A 87 -23.72 0.80 -3.82
C SER A 87 -22.62 -0.05 -4.46
N GLU A 88 -21.96 0.48 -5.51
CA GLU A 88 -20.84 -0.20 -6.17
C GLU A 88 -19.67 -0.44 -5.21
N VAL A 89 -19.35 0.58 -4.39
CA VAL A 89 -18.24 0.51 -3.44
C VAL A 89 -18.50 -0.53 -2.35
N PHE A 90 -19.71 -0.58 -1.78
CA PHE A 90 -20.05 -1.54 -0.74
C PHE A 90 -20.10 -2.97 -1.26
N VAL A 91 -20.56 -3.19 -2.49
CA VAL A 91 -20.52 -4.52 -3.13
C VAL A 91 -19.07 -4.99 -3.28
N MET A 92 -18.18 -4.14 -3.79
CA MET A 92 -16.76 -4.50 -3.89
C MET A 92 -16.12 -4.68 -2.49
N ALA A 93 -16.47 -3.82 -1.53
CA ALA A 93 -15.99 -3.92 -0.15
C ALA A 93 -16.46 -5.21 0.53
N ALA A 94 -17.62 -5.77 0.19
CA ALA A 94 -18.08 -7.04 0.72
C ALA A 94 -17.14 -8.20 0.34
N GLY A 95 -16.60 -8.19 -0.88
CA GLY A 95 -15.52 -9.11 -1.26
C GLY A 95 -14.24 -8.88 -0.45
N ALA A 96 -13.86 -7.62 -0.27
CA ALA A 96 -12.67 -7.24 0.50
C ALA A 96 -12.79 -7.63 1.98
N ALA A 97 -13.99 -7.64 2.56
CA ALA A 97 -14.23 -8.07 3.93
C ALA A 97 -13.81 -9.52 4.18
N LEU A 98 -13.82 -10.37 3.15
CA LEU A 98 -13.28 -11.73 3.20
C LEU A 98 -11.83 -11.80 2.74
N GLY A 99 -11.48 -11.08 1.67
CA GLY A 99 -10.12 -11.09 1.13
C GLY A 99 -9.08 -10.57 2.11
N VAL A 100 -9.37 -9.47 2.81
CA VAL A 100 -8.42 -8.80 3.71
C VAL A 100 -8.01 -9.67 4.90
N PRO A 101 -8.92 -10.30 5.67
CA PRO A 101 -8.52 -11.22 6.73
C PRO A 101 -7.69 -12.40 6.22
N VAL A 102 -8.04 -12.98 5.06
CA VAL A 102 -7.27 -14.08 4.46
C VAL A 102 -5.87 -13.61 4.07
N GLY A 103 -5.75 -12.47 3.39
CA GLY A 103 -4.47 -11.87 3.03
C GLY A 103 -3.61 -11.55 4.26
N THR A 104 -4.25 -11.04 5.32
CA THR A 104 -3.59 -10.76 6.60
C THR A 104 -3.12 -12.04 7.29
N ALA A 105 -3.93 -13.09 7.27
CA ALA A 105 -3.53 -14.39 7.81
C ALA A 105 -2.33 -14.95 7.05
N LEU A 106 -2.28 -14.79 5.72
CA LEU A 106 -1.10 -15.15 4.95
C LEU A 106 0.12 -14.32 5.37
N LEU A 107 -0.02 -13.01 5.53
CA LEU A 107 1.03 -12.12 6.03
C LEU A 107 1.54 -12.55 7.42
N ALA A 108 0.65 -12.91 8.32
CA ALA A 108 0.99 -13.27 9.70
C ALA A 108 1.63 -14.68 9.81
N LEU A 109 1.14 -15.64 9.04
CA LEU A 109 1.47 -17.07 9.21
C LEU A 109 2.56 -17.58 8.26
N LEU A 110 2.73 -16.98 7.07
CA LEU A 110 3.75 -17.46 6.13
C LEU A 110 5.16 -17.15 6.63
N ASP A 111 6.09 -18.00 6.16
CA ASP A 111 7.52 -17.75 6.26
C ASP A 111 7.88 -16.43 5.55
N PRO A 112 8.74 -15.57 6.15
CA PRO A 112 9.12 -14.29 5.56
C PRO A 112 9.71 -14.40 4.14
N THR A 113 10.44 -15.47 3.83
CA THR A 113 11.06 -15.68 2.52
C THR A 113 10.00 -15.97 1.46
N LEU A 114 9.09 -16.91 1.76
CA LEU A 114 7.96 -17.23 0.87
C LEU A 114 7.06 -16.02 0.64
N LEU A 115 6.82 -15.23 1.68
CA LEU A 115 6.01 -14.03 1.59
C LEU A 115 6.68 -12.97 0.70
N ARG A 116 8.00 -12.76 0.82
CA ARG A 116 8.74 -11.85 -0.05
C ARG A 116 8.73 -12.28 -1.52
N TRP A 117 8.88 -13.58 -1.79
CA TRP A 117 8.70 -14.12 -3.15
C TRP A 117 7.28 -13.86 -3.68
N SER A 118 6.26 -14.12 -2.86
CA SER A 118 4.86 -13.91 -3.24
C SER A 118 4.58 -12.43 -3.55
N ILE A 119 5.06 -11.51 -2.70
CA ILE A 119 4.95 -10.06 -2.90
C ILE A 119 5.64 -9.64 -4.19
N THR A 120 6.83 -10.19 -4.48
CA THR A 120 7.57 -9.90 -5.71
C THR A 120 6.79 -10.34 -6.95
N ILE A 121 6.27 -11.57 -6.95
CA ILE A 121 5.47 -12.12 -8.06
C ILE A 121 4.20 -11.30 -8.26
N ILE A 122 3.50 -10.95 -7.17
CA ILE A 122 2.31 -10.10 -7.22
C ILE A 122 2.68 -8.72 -7.77
N ALA A 123 3.73 -8.08 -7.27
CA ALA A 123 4.17 -6.77 -7.74
C ALA A 123 4.51 -6.75 -9.23
N ILE A 124 5.22 -7.77 -9.73
CA ILE A 124 5.52 -7.93 -11.17
C ILE A 124 4.26 -8.17 -11.99
N SER A 125 3.34 -9.02 -11.51
CA SER A 125 2.08 -9.30 -12.20
C SER A 125 1.20 -8.04 -12.30
N LEU A 126 1.14 -7.27 -11.22
CA LEU A 126 0.42 -6.00 -11.17
C LEU A 126 1.11 -4.93 -12.02
N LEU A 127 2.45 -4.91 -12.08
CA LEU A 127 3.19 -4.05 -12.99
C LEU A 127 2.89 -4.41 -14.46
N ALA A 128 2.89 -5.69 -14.81
CA ALA A 128 2.55 -6.14 -16.16
C ALA A 128 1.12 -5.72 -16.55
N LEU A 129 0.17 -5.84 -15.62
CA LEU A 129 -1.19 -5.34 -15.79
C LEU A 129 -1.20 -3.83 -16.07
N LEU A 130 -0.47 -3.03 -15.28
CA LEU A 130 -0.37 -1.58 -15.46
C LEU A 130 0.27 -1.19 -16.80
N VAL A 131 1.37 -1.84 -17.18
CA VAL A 131 2.10 -1.57 -18.43
C VAL A 131 1.28 -1.97 -19.65
N SER A 132 0.49 -3.05 -19.57
CA SER A 132 -0.40 -3.46 -20.66
C SER A 132 -1.48 -2.42 -20.99
N GLY A 133 -1.78 -1.51 -20.05
CA GLY A 133 -2.89 -0.56 -20.17
C GLY A 133 -4.26 -1.23 -20.18
N TRP A 134 -4.34 -2.54 -19.90
CA TRP A 134 -5.59 -3.29 -19.95
C TRP A 134 -6.58 -2.78 -18.89
N ARG A 135 -7.83 -2.63 -19.31
CA ARG A 135 -8.94 -2.23 -18.46
C ARG A 135 -10.17 -3.06 -18.78
N TYR A 136 -10.99 -3.31 -17.77
CA TYR A 136 -12.23 -4.07 -17.94
C TYR A 136 -13.34 -3.17 -18.51
N HIS A 137 -13.82 -3.49 -19.72
CA HIS A 137 -14.85 -2.70 -20.43
C HIS A 137 -16.25 -3.32 -20.38
N GLY A 138 -16.42 -4.44 -19.68
CA GLY A 138 -17.72 -5.12 -19.57
C GLY A 138 -18.67 -4.44 -18.60
N ALA A 139 -19.92 -4.91 -18.57
CA ALA A 139 -20.90 -4.43 -17.59
C ALA A 139 -20.42 -4.78 -16.16
N GLN A 140 -20.56 -3.81 -15.26
CA GLN A 140 -20.27 -3.99 -13.84
C GLN A 140 -21.42 -4.79 -13.22
N SER A 141 -21.15 -6.04 -12.84
CA SER A 141 -22.11 -6.90 -12.15
C SER A 141 -21.71 -7.08 -10.69
N ALA A 142 -22.68 -7.26 -9.80
CA ALA A 142 -22.40 -7.41 -8.38
C ALA A 142 -21.45 -8.58 -8.07
N PRO A 143 -21.61 -9.79 -8.67
CA PRO A 143 -20.69 -10.90 -8.44
C PRO A 143 -19.26 -10.59 -8.88
N LEU A 144 -19.09 -9.92 -10.02
CA LEU A 144 -17.78 -9.55 -10.54
C LEU A 144 -17.11 -8.48 -9.68
N SER A 145 -17.85 -7.44 -9.29
CA SER A 145 -17.37 -6.41 -8.37
C SER A 145 -16.91 -7.01 -7.04
N SER A 146 -17.69 -7.92 -6.45
CA SER A 146 -17.30 -8.64 -5.22
C SER A 146 -16.08 -9.53 -5.44
N GLY A 147 -15.97 -10.23 -6.58
CA GLY A 147 -14.80 -11.05 -6.91
C GLY A 147 -13.51 -10.23 -7.03
N VAL A 148 -13.57 -9.08 -7.73
CA VAL A 148 -12.46 -8.13 -7.80
C VAL A 148 -12.12 -7.61 -6.40
N GLY A 149 -13.14 -7.27 -5.61
CA GLY A 149 -12.98 -6.83 -4.22
C GLY A 149 -12.30 -7.87 -3.33
N LEU A 150 -12.57 -9.16 -3.53
CA LEU A 150 -11.92 -10.27 -2.84
C LEU A 150 -10.44 -10.36 -3.19
N ILE A 151 -10.10 -10.34 -4.48
CA ILE A 151 -8.70 -10.41 -4.95
C ILE A 151 -7.92 -9.17 -4.48
N ALA A 152 -8.49 -7.98 -4.67
CA ALA A 152 -7.91 -6.74 -4.21
C ALA A 152 -7.76 -6.73 -2.68
N GLY A 153 -8.76 -7.22 -1.95
CA GLY A 153 -8.72 -7.36 -0.50
C GLY A 153 -7.63 -8.32 -0.04
N LEU A 154 -7.45 -9.46 -0.71
CA LEU A 154 -6.37 -10.41 -0.44
C LEU A 154 -5.00 -9.72 -0.57
N PHE A 155 -4.78 -8.99 -1.65
CA PHE A 155 -3.52 -8.26 -1.87
C PHE A 155 -3.33 -7.09 -0.91
N SER A 156 -4.41 -6.40 -0.53
CA SER A 156 -4.39 -5.38 0.52
C SER A 156 -3.98 -5.98 1.86
N GLY A 157 -4.66 -7.02 2.33
CA GLY A 157 -4.32 -7.68 3.60
C GLY A 157 -2.89 -8.22 3.62
N ALA A 158 -2.45 -8.85 2.54
CA ALA A 158 -1.12 -9.46 2.48
C ALA A 158 0.02 -8.43 2.43
N ALA A 159 -0.15 -7.35 1.67
CA ALA A 159 0.97 -6.47 1.31
C ALA A 159 0.54 -5.05 0.89
N GLN A 160 -0.68 -4.63 1.20
CA GLN A 160 -1.23 -3.32 0.80
C GLN A 160 -1.26 -3.10 -0.74
N LEU A 161 -1.24 -4.18 -1.53
CA LEU A 161 -1.12 -4.14 -3.00
C LEU A 161 -2.46 -4.16 -3.76
N GLY A 162 -3.60 -3.94 -3.09
CA GLY A 162 -4.93 -4.03 -3.72
C GLY A 162 -5.27 -2.95 -4.76
N GLY A 163 -4.41 -1.95 -4.93
CA GLY A 163 -4.55 -0.82 -5.88
C GLY A 163 -4.92 -1.21 -7.31
N PRO A 164 -4.02 -1.86 -8.05
CA PRO A 164 -4.16 -2.03 -9.49
C PRO A 164 -5.37 -2.86 -9.96
N PRO A 165 -5.78 -3.96 -9.30
CA PRO A 165 -6.97 -4.71 -9.70
C PRO A 165 -8.25 -3.85 -9.65
N VAL A 166 -8.40 -3.04 -8.61
CA VAL A 166 -9.55 -2.13 -8.43
C VAL A 166 -9.58 -1.06 -9.52
N VAL A 167 -8.41 -0.46 -9.78
CA VAL A 167 -8.24 0.58 -10.79
C VAL A 167 -8.50 0.03 -12.20
N ALA A 168 -7.99 -1.15 -12.53
CA ALA A 168 -8.23 -1.81 -13.83
C ALA A 168 -9.71 -2.14 -14.05
N TYR A 169 -10.45 -2.45 -12.98
CA TYR A 169 -11.88 -2.73 -13.05
C TYR A 169 -12.73 -1.47 -13.22
N TRP A 170 -12.53 -0.43 -12.41
CA TRP A 170 -13.37 0.77 -12.45
C TRP A 170 -13.01 1.78 -13.54
N LEU A 171 -11.72 1.91 -13.93
CA LEU A 171 -11.32 2.85 -14.99
C LEU A 171 -11.65 2.37 -16.43
N GLY A 172 -12.07 1.12 -16.60
CA GLY A 172 -12.51 0.61 -17.91
C GLY A 172 -14.02 0.76 -18.16
N GLY A 173 -14.80 1.11 -17.13
CA GLY A 173 -16.24 1.34 -17.25
C GLY A 173 -16.59 2.67 -17.93
N LYS A 174 -17.87 2.84 -18.30
CA LYS A 174 -18.40 4.08 -18.92
C LYS A 174 -18.71 5.19 -17.92
N THR A 175 -18.26 5.05 -16.66
CA THR A 175 -18.61 5.94 -15.55
C THR A 175 -17.72 7.19 -15.57
N ASP A 176 -18.26 8.32 -15.10
CA ASP A 176 -17.52 9.58 -14.94
C ASP A 176 -16.23 9.38 -14.10
N PHE A 177 -15.10 9.88 -14.61
CA PHE A 177 -13.78 9.80 -13.97
C PHE A 177 -13.77 10.36 -12.55
N ALA A 178 -14.51 11.44 -12.28
CA ALA A 178 -14.57 12.02 -10.94
C ALA A 178 -15.21 11.04 -9.95
N ARG A 179 -16.30 10.37 -10.36
CA ARG A 179 -16.99 9.35 -9.57
C ARG A 179 -16.13 8.10 -9.38
N VAL A 180 -15.40 7.65 -10.40
CA VAL A 180 -14.47 6.52 -10.27
C VAL A 180 -13.38 6.82 -9.25
N ARG A 181 -12.81 8.03 -9.27
CA ARG A 181 -11.82 8.44 -8.27
C ARG A 181 -12.41 8.42 -6.85
N ALA A 182 -13.62 8.94 -6.66
CA ALA A 182 -14.31 8.90 -5.38
C ALA A 182 -14.58 7.45 -4.92
N ASN A 183 -15.01 6.57 -5.82
CA ASN A 183 -15.20 5.13 -5.53
C ASN A 183 -13.91 4.47 -5.06
N VAL A 184 -12.80 4.70 -5.77
CA VAL A 184 -11.47 4.16 -5.44
C VAL A 184 -11.05 4.61 -4.04
N VAL A 185 -11.13 5.92 -3.75
CA VAL A 185 -10.78 6.45 -2.42
C VAL A 185 -11.63 5.80 -1.34
N LEU A 186 -12.96 5.80 -1.50
CA LEU A 186 -13.87 5.25 -0.50
C LEU A 186 -13.66 3.75 -0.28
N TYR A 187 -13.44 2.98 -1.34
CA TYR A 187 -13.10 1.56 -1.23
C TYR A 187 -11.80 1.34 -0.46
N PHE A 188 -10.74 2.07 -0.78
CA PHE A 188 -9.46 1.92 -0.06
C PHE A 188 -9.57 2.36 1.39
N SER A 189 -10.40 3.36 1.71
CA SER A 189 -10.69 3.72 3.10
C SER A 189 -11.37 2.58 3.86
N ILE A 190 -12.40 1.96 3.27
CA ILE A 190 -13.08 0.82 3.90
C ILE A 190 -12.13 -0.39 4.02
N SER A 191 -11.40 -0.72 2.96
CA SER A 191 -10.41 -1.81 2.95
C SER A 191 -9.28 -1.57 3.96
N SER A 192 -8.88 -0.31 4.19
CA SER A 192 -7.89 0.05 5.21
C SER A 192 -8.42 -0.18 6.62
N VAL A 193 -9.72 0.08 6.87
CA VAL A 193 -10.36 -0.26 8.16
C VAL A 193 -10.36 -1.77 8.38
N PHE A 194 -10.74 -2.57 7.38
CA PHE A 194 -10.65 -4.02 7.47
C PHE A 194 -9.22 -4.51 7.72
N SER A 195 -8.24 -3.86 7.08
CA SER A 195 -6.82 -4.22 7.22
C SER A 195 -6.31 -3.85 8.61
N ALA A 196 -6.70 -2.69 9.14
CA ALA A 196 -6.34 -2.27 10.50
C ALA A 196 -6.90 -3.23 11.55
N ILE A 197 -8.18 -3.61 11.44
CA ILE A 197 -8.80 -4.59 12.33
C ILE A 197 -8.09 -5.94 12.21
N SER A 198 -7.84 -6.40 10.98
CA SER A 198 -7.17 -7.69 10.75
C SER A 198 -5.73 -7.69 11.27
N TYR A 199 -4.99 -6.59 11.12
CA TYR A 199 -3.62 -6.44 11.60
C TYR A 199 -3.56 -6.39 13.13
N TYR A 200 -4.55 -5.76 13.75
CA TYR A 200 -4.72 -5.79 15.20
C TYR A 200 -4.97 -7.20 15.71
N ILE A 201 -5.95 -7.92 15.14
CA ILE A 201 -6.27 -9.31 15.50
C ILE A 201 -5.08 -10.24 15.24
N GLY A 202 -4.37 -10.03 14.13
CA GLY A 202 -3.17 -10.79 13.75
C GLY A 202 -1.91 -10.45 14.56
N GLY A 203 -1.99 -9.53 15.52
CA GLY A 203 -0.86 -9.14 16.37
C GLY A 203 0.28 -8.43 15.62
N LEU A 204 0.00 -7.85 14.45
CA LEU A 204 1.00 -7.19 13.60
C LEU A 204 1.32 -5.76 14.08
N PHE A 205 0.42 -5.12 14.84
CA PHE A 205 0.64 -3.81 15.43
C PHE A 205 1.49 -3.88 16.71
N VAL A 206 2.78 -4.16 16.53
CA VAL A 206 3.78 -4.13 17.60
C VAL A 206 4.36 -2.72 17.80
N PRO A 207 4.95 -2.39 18.97
CA PRO A 207 5.54 -1.06 19.23
C PRO A 207 6.52 -0.58 18.15
N ALA A 208 7.33 -1.50 17.59
CA ALA A 208 8.26 -1.21 16.51
C ALA A 208 7.59 -0.63 15.26
N VAL A 209 6.35 -1.06 14.93
CA VAL A 209 5.59 -0.51 13.79
C VAL A 209 5.33 0.98 14.01
N PHE A 210 4.89 1.37 15.21
CA PHE A 210 4.58 2.77 15.50
C PHE A 210 5.84 3.63 15.59
N ALA A 211 6.91 3.14 16.21
CA ALA A 211 8.18 3.85 16.24
C ALA A 211 8.73 4.12 14.83
N LEU A 212 8.77 3.09 13.96
CA LEU A 212 9.19 3.24 12.57
C LEU A 212 8.24 4.12 11.76
N THR A 213 6.93 4.03 12.00
CA THR A 213 5.93 4.90 11.37
C THR A 213 6.24 6.36 11.68
N VAL A 214 6.51 6.73 12.93
CA VAL A 214 6.83 8.12 13.32
C VAL A 214 8.09 8.62 12.60
N VAL A 215 9.11 7.77 12.45
CA VAL A 215 10.35 8.14 11.75
C VAL A 215 10.14 8.29 10.23
N VAL A 216 9.36 7.41 9.64
CA VAL A 216 9.15 7.33 8.18
C VAL A 216 8.10 8.32 7.69
N LEU A 217 7.10 8.64 8.51
CA LEU A 217 5.96 9.48 8.16
C LEU A 217 6.37 10.84 7.58
N PRO A 218 7.29 11.63 8.16
CA PRO A 218 7.71 12.91 7.58
C PRO A 218 8.26 12.75 6.16
N SER A 219 9.07 11.71 5.93
CA SER A 219 9.65 11.43 4.61
C SER A 219 8.58 11.07 3.59
N TYR A 220 7.65 10.18 3.97
CA TYR A 220 6.52 9.81 3.11
C TYR A 220 5.63 11.02 2.79
N SER A 221 5.30 11.83 3.80
CA SER A 221 4.45 13.03 3.64
C SER A 221 5.11 14.10 2.76
N LEU A 222 6.43 14.32 2.88
CA LEU A 222 7.17 15.22 2.00
C LEU A 222 7.15 14.71 0.55
N GLY A 223 7.36 13.40 0.36
CA GLY A 223 7.25 12.78 -0.95
C GLY A 223 5.85 12.93 -1.54
N LEU A 224 4.82 12.62 -0.75
CA LEU A 224 3.42 12.76 -1.13
C LEU A 224 3.08 14.20 -1.55
N TYR A 225 3.49 15.17 -0.74
CA TYR A 225 3.29 16.57 -1.04
C TYR A 225 4.00 16.97 -2.34
N GLY A 226 5.27 16.61 -2.49
CA GLY A 226 6.05 16.88 -3.71
C GLY A 226 5.41 16.25 -4.95
N GLY A 227 4.99 14.98 -4.87
CA GLY A 227 4.33 14.26 -5.96
C GLY A 227 3.02 14.92 -6.37
N SER A 228 2.23 15.38 -5.38
CA SER A 228 0.97 16.09 -5.64
C SER A 228 1.17 17.44 -6.33
N LYS A 229 2.31 18.11 -6.10
CA LYS A 229 2.67 19.38 -6.77
C LYS A 229 3.25 19.18 -8.16
N LEU A 230 3.93 18.07 -8.40
CA LEU A 230 4.40 17.66 -9.72
C LEU A 230 3.25 17.29 -10.66
N PHE A 231 2.09 16.91 -10.11
CA PHE A 231 0.87 16.65 -10.86
C PHE A 231 0.40 17.91 -11.60
N GLY A 232 0.55 17.91 -12.92
CA GLY A 232 0.22 19.06 -13.80
C GLY A 232 1.43 19.88 -14.26
N LEU A 233 2.60 19.73 -13.63
CA LEU A 233 3.86 20.34 -14.10
C LEU A 233 4.67 19.39 -14.99
N ALA A 234 4.68 18.10 -14.65
CA ALA A 234 5.38 17.07 -15.41
C ALA A 234 4.47 16.42 -16.45
N GLU A 235 5.06 16.02 -17.59
CA GLU A 235 4.34 15.23 -18.59
C GLU A 235 3.90 13.89 -17.98
N GLU A 236 2.60 13.64 -18.03
CA GLU A 236 1.96 12.48 -17.39
C GLU A 236 2.55 11.14 -17.86
N ARG A 237 2.97 11.07 -19.12
CA ARG A 237 3.63 9.89 -19.70
C ARG A 237 4.98 9.61 -19.04
N THR A 238 5.83 10.63 -18.91
CA THR A 238 7.19 10.50 -18.36
C THR A 238 7.16 10.01 -16.93
N PHE A 239 6.26 10.57 -16.11
CA PHE A 239 6.16 10.15 -14.72
C PHE A 239 5.61 8.73 -14.58
N ARG A 240 4.61 8.32 -15.39
CA ARG A 240 4.12 6.94 -15.40
C ARG A 240 5.24 5.95 -15.70
N ILE A 241 6.07 6.23 -16.70
CA ILE A 241 7.22 5.40 -17.05
C ILE A 241 8.22 5.34 -15.88
N ALA A 242 8.50 6.48 -15.23
CA ALA A 242 9.36 6.51 -14.05
C ALA A 242 8.80 5.65 -12.90
N CYS A 243 7.50 5.74 -12.61
CA CYS A 243 6.85 4.87 -11.63
C CYS A 243 6.96 3.38 -11.98
N TYR A 244 6.72 3.01 -13.24
CA TYR A 244 6.85 1.63 -13.68
C TYR A 244 8.29 1.11 -13.55
N ALA A 245 9.27 1.93 -13.90
CA ALA A 245 10.68 1.61 -13.71
C ALA A 245 11.02 1.45 -12.22
N LEU A 246 10.50 2.32 -11.36
CA LEU A 246 10.69 2.23 -9.90
C LEU A 246 10.03 0.99 -9.31
N ILE A 247 8.82 0.61 -9.75
CA ILE A 247 8.16 -0.63 -9.32
C ILE A 247 8.96 -1.85 -9.79
N ALA A 248 9.45 -1.85 -11.03
CA ALA A 248 10.30 -2.93 -11.55
C ALA A 248 11.59 -3.06 -10.72
N ALA A 249 12.28 -1.95 -10.47
CA ALA A 249 13.48 -1.91 -9.65
C ALA A 249 13.18 -2.37 -8.21
N ALA A 250 12.08 -1.90 -7.61
CA ALA A 250 11.66 -2.31 -6.28
C ALA A 250 11.39 -3.81 -6.17
N ALA A 251 10.71 -4.39 -7.16
CA ALA A 251 10.45 -5.83 -7.21
C ALA A 251 11.74 -6.64 -7.37
N ILE A 252 12.67 -6.19 -8.23
CA ILE A 252 13.96 -6.85 -8.43
C ILE A 252 14.81 -6.77 -7.15
N ILE A 253 15.01 -5.57 -6.60
CA ILE A 253 15.83 -5.33 -5.39
C ILE A 253 15.22 -6.03 -4.17
N GLY A 254 13.89 -6.05 -4.05
CA GLY A 254 13.18 -6.70 -2.95
C GLY A 254 13.23 -8.23 -3.00
N MET A 255 13.61 -8.81 -4.16
CA MET A 255 13.62 -10.26 -4.38
C MET A 255 14.58 -10.97 -3.42
N PRO A 256 14.15 -12.06 -2.76
CA PRO A 256 15.02 -12.79 -1.81
C PRO A 256 16.31 -13.33 -2.41
N LEU A 257 16.34 -13.60 -3.72
CA LEU A 257 17.53 -14.10 -4.43
C LEU A 257 18.74 -13.15 -4.33
N LEU A 258 18.49 -11.83 -4.22
CA LEU A 258 19.55 -10.83 -4.15
C LEU A 258 20.09 -10.61 -2.73
N ASP A 259 19.53 -11.28 -1.72
CA ASP A 259 19.97 -11.13 -0.33
C ASP A 259 21.45 -11.50 -0.16
N GLY A 260 21.98 -12.46 -0.92
CA GLY A 260 23.40 -12.86 -0.86
C GLY A 260 24.38 -11.93 -1.60
N VAL A 261 23.88 -10.93 -2.33
CA VAL A 261 24.70 -9.95 -3.08
C VAL A 261 24.55 -8.55 -2.48
N LEU A 262 23.40 -8.23 -1.89
CA LEU A 262 23.05 -6.89 -1.40
C LEU A 262 23.10 -6.75 0.14
N ARG A 263 23.32 -7.82 0.90
CA ARG A 263 23.50 -7.80 2.37
C ARG A 263 24.78 -8.52 2.77
#